data_AF-A0A4R9IRC9-F1
#
_entry.id   AF-A0A4R9IRC9-F1
#
_cell.length_a   1.000
_cell.length_b   1.000
_cell.length_c   1.000
_cell.angle_alpha   90.00
_cell.angle_beta   90.00
_cell.angle_gamma   90.00
#
_symmetry.space_group_name_H-M   'P 1'
#
loop_
_entity.id
_entity.type
_entity.pdbx_description
1 polymer ?
#
loop_
_entity_poly.entity_id
_entity_poly.type
_entity_poly.pdbx_seq_one_letter_code
_entity_poly.pdbx_strand_id
1 'polypeptide(L)'
;MDENIVELNIAIGGISKELLDVQKALDAYRKKQKSKEAIDEEAITFVNKAELVIEKAEKGDLQLTADQIRRIKSNLTKILNRLKN
;
A
#
# COMPACT_ATOMS: atom_id res chain seq x y z
N MET A 1 -12.14 -6.75 15.60
CA MET A 1 -12.28 -6.00 14.33
C MET A 1 -10.94 -6.04 13.61
N ASP A 2 -10.69 -7.11 12.85
CA ASP A 2 -9.48 -7.29 12.01
C ASP A 2 -9.88 -7.33 10.52
N GLU A 3 -10.72 -6.39 10.10
CA GLU A 3 -11.36 -6.43 8.78
C GLU A 3 -10.57 -5.77 7.64
N ASN A 4 -9.36 -5.24 7.86
CA ASN A 4 -8.79 -4.25 6.92
C ASN A 4 -7.52 -4.66 6.15
N ILE A 5 -7.18 -5.95 6.09
CA ILE A 5 -5.91 -6.38 5.48
C ILE A 5 -6.08 -7.37 4.33
N VAL A 6 -7.19 -8.11 4.24
CA VAL A 6 -7.25 -9.33 3.42
C VAL A 6 -7.75 -9.13 1.97
N GLU A 7 -8.29 -7.98 1.59
CA GLU A 7 -8.88 -7.84 0.23
C GLU A 7 -8.13 -6.87 -0.68
N LEU A 8 -6.84 -7.11 -0.91
CA LEU A 8 -6.19 -6.68 -2.16
C LEU A 8 -6.02 -7.85 -3.15
N ASN A 9 -6.55 -9.03 -2.79
CA ASN A 9 -6.68 -10.17 -3.67
C ASN A 9 -8.06 -10.19 -4.35
N ILE A 10 -8.24 -9.38 -5.39
CA ILE A 10 -9.23 -9.69 -6.43
C ILE A 10 -8.48 -10.29 -7.61
N ALA A 11 -8.68 -11.60 -7.77
CA ALA A 11 -8.53 -12.44 -8.95
C ALA A 11 -7.20 -12.41 -9.76
N ILE A 12 -6.65 -13.60 -9.90
CA ILE A 12 -5.51 -14.03 -10.71
C ILE A 12 -5.66 -13.54 -12.18
N GLY A 13 -4.60 -12.96 -12.78
CA GLY A 13 -4.49 -12.80 -14.25
C GLY A 13 -4.32 -11.39 -14.85
N GLY A 14 -4.10 -10.33 -14.06
CA GLY A 14 -3.96 -8.96 -14.62
C GLY A 14 -3.53 -7.87 -13.65
N ILE A 15 -2.88 -8.21 -12.54
CA ILE A 15 -2.40 -7.23 -11.55
C ILE A 15 -1.16 -6.53 -12.11
N SER A 16 -1.15 -5.18 -12.13
CA SER A 16 0.04 -4.44 -12.52
C SER A 16 1.19 -4.71 -11.53
N LYS A 17 2.42 -4.79 -12.05
CA LYS A 17 3.60 -5.03 -11.23
C LYS A 17 3.70 -4.00 -10.10
N GLU A 18 3.35 -2.76 -10.37
CA GLU A 18 3.38 -1.68 -9.40
C GLU A 18 2.36 -1.86 -8.27
N LEU A 19 1.13 -2.32 -8.58
CA LEU A 19 0.14 -2.60 -7.54
C LEU A 19 0.58 -3.78 -6.66
N LEU A 20 1.17 -4.81 -7.27
CA LEU A 20 1.75 -5.94 -6.53
C LEU A 20 2.90 -5.49 -5.62
N ASP A 21 3.74 -4.57 -6.10
CA ASP A 21 4.86 -4.05 -5.34
C ASP A 21 4.40 -3.19 -4.15
N VAL A 22 3.33 -2.39 -4.31
CA VAL A 22 2.69 -1.67 -3.19
C VAL A 22 2.15 -2.65 -2.16
N GLN A 23 1.47 -3.71 -2.60
CA GLN A 23 0.92 -4.73 -1.71
C GLN A 23 2.02 -5.41 -0.90
N LYS A 24 3.11 -5.83 -1.54
CA LYS A 24 4.25 -6.46 -0.86
C LYS A 24 4.89 -5.53 0.18
N ALA A 25 5.04 -4.24 -0.13
CA ALA A 25 5.57 -3.27 0.81
C ALA A 25 4.65 -3.08 2.02
N LEU A 26 3.33 -3.06 1.81
CA LEU A 26 2.34 -2.98 2.87
C LEU A 26 2.38 -4.21 3.79
N ASP A 27 2.53 -5.39 3.20
CA ASP A 27 2.63 -6.65 3.94
C ASP A 27 3.92 -6.74 4.76
N ALA A 28 5.06 -6.28 4.21
CA ALA A 28 6.32 -6.18 4.94
C ALA A 28 6.20 -5.25 6.16
N TYR A 29 5.61 -4.07 5.96
CA TYR A 29 5.33 -3.12 7.05
C TYR A 29 4.45 -3.76 8.14
N ARG A 30 3.33 -4.40 7.76
CA ARG A 30 2.40 -5.06 8.69
C ARG A 30 3.06 -6.21 9.45
N LYS A 31 3.92 -6.97 8.78
CA LYS A 31 4.68 -8.07 9.38
C LYS A 31 5.59 -7.55 10.48
N LYS A 32 6.43 -6.54 10.19
CA LYS A 32 7.32 -5.94 11.20
C LYS A 32 6.56 -5.27 12.34
N GLN A 33 5.46 -4.59 12.02
CA GLN A 33 4.57 -4.02 13.04
C GLN A 33 4.05 -5.09 14.01
N LYS A 34 3.61 -6.24 13.49
CA LYS A 34 3.14 -7.37 14.31
C LYS A 34 4.26 -7.99 15.14
N SER A 35 5.47 -8.09 14.59
CA SER A 35 6.66 -8.57 15.28
C SER A 35 7.25 -7.57 16.30
N LYS A 36 6.73 -6.34 16.37
CA LYS A 36 7.28 -5.22 17.16
C LYS A 36 8.74 -4.90 16.80
N GLU A 37 9.10 -5.10 15.54
CA GLU A 37 10.39 -4.71 14.97
C GLU A 37 10.37 -3.23 14.54
N ALA A 38 11.54 -2.66 14.25
CA ALA A 38 11.63 -1.33 13.66
C ALA A 38 10.95 -1.31 12.27
N ILE A 39 10.04 -0.35 12.07
CA ILE A 39 9.15 -0.30 10.90
C ILE A 39 9.49 0.84 9.93
N ASP A 40 10.46 1.70 10.26
CA ASP A 40 10.70 2.96 9.54
C ASP A 40 11.07 2.72 8.08
N GLU A 41 11.93 1.74 7.82
CA GLU A 41 12.36 1.39 6.46
C GLU A 41 11.20 0.87 5.60
N GLU A 42 10.38 -0.03 6.15
CA GLU A 42 9.20 -0.56 5.46
C GLU A 42 8.12 0.50 5.27
N ALA A 43 7.96 1.40 6.24
CA ALA A 43 7.04 2.51 6.16
C ALA A 43 7.44 3.46 5.02
N ILE A 44 8.71 3.86 4.95
CA ILE A 44 9.26 4.67 3.86
C ILE A 44 9.09 3.96 2.51
N THR A 45 9.42 2.67 2.46
CA THR A 45 9.29 1.85 1.23
C THR A 45 7.85 1.80 0.74
N PHE A 46 6.89 1.60 1.64
CA PHE A 46 5.48 1.62 1.30
C PHE A 46 5.03 3.00 0.80
N VAL A 47 5.40 4.08 1.51
CA VAL A 47 5.05 5.47 1.14
C VAL A 47 5.51 5.76 -0.30
N ASN A 48 6.79 5.53 -0.60
CA ASN A 48 7.36 5.81 -1.92
C ASN A 48 6.63 5.07 -3.05
N LYS A 49 6.33 3.78 -2.84
CA LYS A 49 5.63 2.96 -3.84
C LYS A 49 4.17 3.37 -4.00
N ALA A 50 3.49 3.68 -2.89
CA ALA A 50 2.09 4.09 -2.89
C ALA A 50 1.89 5.43 -3.60
N GLU A 51 2.75 6.42 -3.33
CA GLU A 51 2.72 7.73 -3.99
C GLU A 51 2.95 7.60 -5.49
N LEU A 52 3.95 6.83 -5.92
CA LEU A 52 4.21 6.59 -7.34
C LEU A 52 3.02 5.93 -8.06
N VAL A 53 2.39 4.94 -7.42
CA VAL A 53 1.23 4.25 -7.98
C VAL A 53 0.02 5.17 -8.11
N ILE A 54 -0.21 6.03 -7.11
CA ILE A 54 -1.27 7.04 -7.14
C ILE A 54 -0.99 8.05 -8.27
N GLU A 55 0.22 8.56 -8.38
CA GLU A 55 0.61 9.52 -9.41
C GLU A 55 0.39 8.95 -10.82
N LYS A 56 0.85 7.72 -11.07
CA LYS A 56 0.63 7.03 -12.35
C LYS A 56 -0.86 6.82 -12.64
N ALA A 57 -1.65 6.50 -11.62
CA ALA A 57 -3.09 6.33 -11.79
C ALA A 57 -3.80 7.65 -12.11
N GLU A 58 -3.40 8.75 -11.46
CA GLU A 58 -3.94 10.09 -11.72
C GLU A 58 -3.56 10.61 -13.11
N LYS A 59 -2.39 10.20 -13.63
CA LYS A 59 -1.94 10.49 -15.01
C LYS A 59 -2.58 9.60 -16.07
N GLY A 60 -3.26 8.52 -15.68
CA GLY A 60 -3.82 7.52 -16.60
C GLY A 60 -2.81 6.49 -17.11
N ASP A 61 -1.55 6.52 -16.63
CA ASP A 61 -0.48 5.56 -16.97
C ASP A 61 -0.72 4.19 -16.31
N LEU A 62 -1.55 4.14 -15.28
CA LEU A 62 -1.92 2.91 -14.59
C LEU A 62 -3.43 2.88 -14.32
N GLN A 63 -4.13 1.90 -14.89
CA GLN A 63 -5.55 1.71 -14.58
C GLN A 63 -5.72 1.01 -13.23
N LEU A 64 -6.31 1.73 -12.28
CA LEU A 64 -6.76 1.21 -11.00
C LEU A 64 -8.25 1.46 -10.84
N THR A 65 -8.94 0.58 -10.12
CA THR A 65 -10.31 0.84 -9.70
C THR A 65 -10.33 1.94 -8.64
N ALA A 66 -11.46 2.66 -8.54
CA ALA A 66 -11.64 3.68 -7.51
C ALA A 66 -11.46 3.11 -6.09
N ASP A 67 -11.84 1.84 -5.87
CA ASP A 67 -11.64 1.17 -4.58
C ASP A 67 -10.16 0.89 -4.29
N GLN A 68 -9.38 0.47 -5.28
CA GLN A 68 -7.93 0.29 -5.13
C GLN A 68 -7.25 1.61 -4.74
N ILE A 69 -7.55 2.70 -5.45
CA ILE A 69 -7.01 4.04 -5.15
C ILE A 69 -7.38 4.46 -3.71
N ARG A 70 -8.64 4.28 -3.32
CA ARG A 70 -9.14 4.61 -1.98
C ARG A 70 -8.38 3.83 -0.88
N ARG A 71 -8.17 2.53 -1.07
CA ARG A 71 -7.43 1.68 -0.11
C ARG A 71 -5.97 2.08 0.00
N ILE A 72 -5.29 2.38 -1.11
CA ILE A 72 -3.88 2.83 -1.10
C ILE A 72 -3.76 4.17 -0.35
N LYS A 73 -4.58 5.17 -0.70
CA LYS A 73 -4.59 6.49 -0.02
C LYS A 73 -4.88 6.36 1.47
N SER A 74 -5.81 5.49 1.87
CA SER A 74 -6.13 5.25 3.29
C SER A 74 -4.94 4.69 4.07
N ASN A 75 -4.20 3.71 3.53
CA ASN A 75 -3.02 3.17 4.19
C ASN A 75 -1.86 4.18 4.20
N LEU A 76 -1.68 4.94 3.12
CA LEU A 76 -0.68 6.01 3.02
C LEU A 76 -0.85 7.04 4.14
N THR A 77 -2.05 7.58 4.30
CA THR A 77 -2.35 8.56 5.37
C THR A 77 -2.07 7.99 6.77
N LYS A 78 -2.44 6.74 7.04
CA LYS A 78 -2.20 6.09 8.34
C LYS A 78 -0.71 5.95 8.64
N ILE A 79 0.09 5.54 7.65
CA ILE A 79 1.53 5.33 7.81
C ILE A 79 2.27 6.66 7.92
N LEU A 80 1.93 7.66 7.09
CA LEU A 80 2.51 9.01 7.20
C LEU A 80 2.24 9.66 8.56
N ASN A 81 1.02 9.51 9.09
CA ASN A 81 0.72 10.01 10.44
C ASN A 81 1.54 9.30 11.51
N ARG A 82 1.92 8.04 11.30
CA ARG A 82 2.78 7.31 12.24
C ARG A 82 4.24 7.75 12.16
N LEU A 83 4.73 8.14 10.99
CA LEU A 83 6.11 8.64 10.82
C LEU A 83 6.32 10.06 11.38
N LYS A 84 5.24 10.83 11.55
CA LYS A 84 5.28 12.19 12.10
C LYS A 84 5.26 12.23 13.64
N ASN A 85 4.94 11.11 14.29
CA ASN A 85 4.80 10.98 15.74
C ASN A 85 5.91 10.09 16.29
#